data_AF-A0A200QZ95-F1
#
_entry.id   AF-A0A200QZ95-F1
#
_cell.length_a   1.000
_cell.length_b   1.000
_cell.length_c   1.000
_cell.angle_alpha   90.00
_cell.angle_beta   90.00
_cell.angle_gamma   90.00
#
_symmetry.space_group_name_H-M   'P 1'
#
loop_
_entity.id
_entity.type
_entity.pdbx_description
1 polymer ?
#
loop_
_entity_poly.entity_id
_entity_poly.type
_entity_poly.pdbx_seq_one_letter_code
_entity_poly.pdbx_strand_id
1 'polypeptide(L)'
;MQDLEENYGRDHIKENLVLYKAALKGDWRKARVFLNDHPEAVTARITNKQETALHVAARSGHSMFVEKLVRLMPPEALEYKDSSEDGYTALHLAAIAGITRAAKALVKANSDLTQIRDQKGWVPLSIAAYHASSDEHKEMVKYLLTVTRDESQDSWESPFRGTTGGNLILIITASSSYGKHSIDPI
;
A
#
# COMPACT_ATOMS: atom_id res chain seq x y z
N MET A 1 14.66 14.29 27.87
CA MET A 1 14.82 14.05 26.41
C MET A 1 13.64 13.26 25.87
N GLN A 2 13.26 12.14 26.51
CA GLN A 2 12.11 11.30 26.10
C GLN A 2 10.76 12.06 26.08
N ASP A 3 10.48 12.93 27.07
CA ASP A 3 9.23 13.72 27.12
C ASP A 3 9.13 14.80 26.04
N LEU A 4 10.26 15.28 25.51
CA LEU A 4 10.29 16.30 24.46
C LEU A 4 10.01 15.68 23.09
N GLU A 5 10.57 14.50 22.80
CA GLU A 5 10.28 13.76 21.57
C GLU A 5 8.84 13.23 21.53
N GLU A 6 8.32 12.77 22.68
CA GLU A 6 6.95 12.27 22.77
C GLU A 6 5.90 13.40 22.64
N ASN A 7 6.17 14.59 23.19
CA ASN A 7 5.32 15.76 22.99
C ASN A 7 5.44 16.32 21.57
N TYR A 8 6.65 16.37 20.99
CA TYR A 8 6.87 16.81 19.62
C TYR A 8 6.13 15.94 18.60
N GLY A 9 6.15 14.61 18.79
CA GLY A 9 5.38 13.68 17.97
C GLY A 9 3.87 13.88 18.10
N ARG A 10 3.36 14.13 19.33
CA ARG A 10 1.93 14.39 19.55
C ARG A 10 1.46 15.69 18.91
N ASP A 11 2.28 16.74 18.93
CA ASP A 11 1.88 18.04 18.39
C ASP A 11 1.94 18.07 16.87
N HIS A 12 2.95 17.45 16.25
CA HIS A 12 3.02 17.26 14.80
C HIS A 12 1.84 16.43 14.25
N ILE A 13 1.39 15.39 14.97
CA ILE A 13 0.22 14.59 14.59
C ILE A 13 -1.08 15.41 14.68
N LYS A 14 -1.20 16.30 15.67
CA LYS A 14 -2.36 17.21 15.78
C LYS A 14 -2.39 18.24 14.66
N GLU A 15 -1.24 18.80 14.29
CA GLU A 15 -1.10 19.73 13.17
C GLU A 15 -1.58 19.09 11.85
N ASN A 16 -1.19 17.84 11.63
CA ASN A 16 -1.57 17.09 10.42
C ASN A 16 -2.95 16.40 10.52
N LEU A 17 -3.73 16.64 11.58
CA LEU A 17 -5.03 16.01 11.78
C LEU A 17 -6.01 16.33 10.64
N VAL A 18 -5.90 17.54 10.06
CA VAL A 18 -6.70 17.95 8.89
C VAL A 18 -6.39 17.07 7.69
N LEU A 19 -5.10 16.87 7.40
CA LEU A 19 -4.64 16.03 6.31
C LEU A 19 -5.03 14.56 6.51
N TYR A 20 -4.89 14.05 7.74
CA TYR A 20 -5.35 12.70 8.10
C TYR A 20 -6.84 12.51 7.84
N LYS A 21 -7.69 13.41 8.35
CA LYS A 21 -9.15 13.33 8.14
C LYS A 21 -9.53 13.46 6.67
N ALA A 22 -8.81 14.28 5.92
CA ALA A 22 -9.03 14.44 4.48
C ALA A 22 -8.66 13.16 3.72
N ALA A 23 -7.50 12.56 4.01
CA ALA A 23 -7.07 11.30 3.42
C ALA A 23 -8.02 10.14 3.76
N LEU A 24 -8.48 10.05 5.02
CA LEU A 24 -9.42 9.03 5.48
C LEU A 24 -10.80 9.12 4.81
N LYS A 25 -11.25 10.34 4.48
CA LYS A 25 -12.55 10.60 3.83
C LYS A 25 -12.47 10.76 2.31
N GLY A 26 -11.27 10.79 1.73
CA GLY A 26 -11.07 11.07 0.31
C GLY A 26 -11.33 12.53 -0.09
N ASP A 27 -11.34 13.46 0.87
CA ASP A 27 -11.60 14.89 0.63
C ASP A 27 -10.35 15.59 0.08
N TRP A 28 -10.04 15.34 -1.20
CA TRP A 28 -8.89 15.95 -1.87
C TRP A 28 -8.92 17.47 -1.84
N ARG A 29 -10.10 18.09 -1.85
CA ARG A 29 -10.22 19.55 -1.81
C ARG A 29 -9.64 20.10 -0.51
N LYS A 30 -10.02 19.53 0.63
CA LYS A 30 -9.47 19.95 1.93
C LYS A 30 -7.98 19.65 2.04
N ALA A 31 -7.55 18.46 1.60
CA ALA A 31 -6.12 18.12 1.60
C ALA A 31 -5.31 19.09 0.75
N ARG A 32 -5.78 19.43 -0.46
CA ARG A 32 -5.10 20.37 -1.37
C ARG A 32 -4.97 21.77 -0.77
N VAL A 33 -6.02 22.29 -0.14
CA VAL A 33 -5.95 23.60 0.54
C VAL A 33 -4.88 23.55 1.63
N PHE A 34 -4.92 22.52 2.49
CA PHE A 34 -3.93 22.35 3.54
C PHE A 34 -2.50 22.20 3.01
N LEU A 35 -2.28 21.42 1.95
CA LEU A 35 -0.97 21.20 1.34
C LEU A 35 -0.43 22.44 0.60
N ASN A 36 -1.30 23.34 0.16
CA ASN A 36 -0.86 24.63 -0.40
C ASN A 36 -0.31 25.55 0.69
N ASP A 37 -0.92 25.52 1.88
CA ASP A 37 -0.49 26.32 3.03
C ASP A 37 0.72 25.67 3.73
N HIS A 38 0.82 24.34 3.69
CA HIS A 38 1.86 23.50 4.32
C HIS A 38 2.45 22.48 3.32
N PRO A 39 3.30 22.90 2.37
CA PRO A 39 3.87 22.00 1.37
C PRO A 39 4.68 20.83 1.95
N GLU A 40 5.33 21.04 3.10
CA GLU A 40 6.10 20.04 3.84
C GLU A 40 5.24 18.86 4.33
N ALA A 41 3.93 19.08 4.49
CA ALA A 41 3.02 18.04 4.97
C ALA A 41 2.78 16.92 3.93
N VAL A 42 3.21 17.10 2.68
CA VAL A 42 3.00 16.12 1.60
C VAL A 42 3.64 14.76 1.89
N THR A 43 4.76 14.74 2.62
CA THR A 43 5.47 13.52 3.04
C THR A 43 5.40 13.27 4.55
N ALA A 44 4.66 14.09 5.29
CA ALA A 44 4.59 14.04 6.76
C ALA A 44 4.04 12.70 7.27
N ARG A 45 4.54 12.29 8.45
CA ARG A 45 4.05 11.14 9.21
C ARG A 45 2.88 11.59 10.09
N ILE A 46 1.66 11.28 9.66
CA ILE A 46 0.42 11.86 10.19
C ILE A 46 -0.35 10.95 11.15
N THR A 47 0.18 9.77 11.45
CA THR A 47 -0.42 8.81 12.40
C THR A 47 0.64 8.26 13.36
N ASN A 48 0.18 7.64 14.45
CA ASN A 48 1.07 6.98 15.43
C ASN A 48 1.87 5.80 14.84
N LYS A 49 1.41 5.22 13.72
CA LYS A 49 2.13 4.19 12.97
C LYS A 49 3.08 4.79 11.94
N GLN A 50 3.36 6.09 12.03
CA GLN A 50 4.12 6.83 11.03
C GLN A 50 3.58 6.62 9.60
N GLU A 51 2.26 6.55 9.42
CA GLU A 51 1.67 6.52 8.08
C GLU A 51 1.71 7.93 7.47
N THR A 52 1.94 8.03 6.16
CA THR A 52 1.70 9.28 5.40
C THR A 52 0.24 9.37 4.96
N ALA A 53 -0.17 10.52 4.42
CA ALA A 53 -1.50 10.68 3.81
C ALA A 53 -1.76 9.64 2.69
N LEU A 54 -0.70 9.22 1.99
CA LEU A 54 -0.77 8.23 0.93
C LEU A 54 -1.17 6.83 1.46
N HIS A 55 -0.58 6.42 2.59
CA HIS A 55 -0.90 5.15 3.26
C HIS A 55 -2.38 5.10 3.65
N VAL A 56 -2.85 6.17 4.33
CA VAL A 56 -4.23 6.28 4.80
C VAL A 56 -5.21 6.27 3.62
N ALA A 57 -4.94 7.03 2.55
CA ALA A 57 -5.79 7.08 1.38
C ALA A 57 -5.83 5.74 0.61
N ALA A 58 -4.68 5.06 0.50
CA ALA A 58 -4.58 3.75 -0.14
C ALA A 58 -5.38 2.68 0.61
N ARG A 59 -5.21 2.60 1.94
CA ARG A 59 -5.97 1.70 2.82
C ARG A 59 -7.46 1.96 2.80
N SER A 60 -7.85 3.24 2.68
CA SER A 60 -9.26 3.67 2.69
C SER A 60 -9.91 3.61 1.30
N GLY A 61 -9.17 3.23 0.26
CA GLY A 61 -9.66 3.08 -1.10
C GLY A 61 -9.93 4.37 -1.88
N HIS A 62 -9.41 5.50 -1.40
CA HIS A 62 -9.61 6.81 -2.05
C HIS A 62 -8.68 7.00 -3.23
N SER A 63 -8.91 6.24 -4.30
CA SER A 63 -8.03 6.19 -5.48
C SER A 63 -7.80 7.55 -6.14
N MET A 64 -8.83 8.41 -6.19
CA MET A 64 -8.68 9.78 -6.70
C MET A 64 -7.73 10.63 -5.84
N PHE A 65 -7.75 10.43 -4.52
CA PHE A 65 -6.84 11.09 -3.60
C PHE A 65 -5.42 10.60 -3.83
N VAL A 66 -5.23 9.28 -3.94
CA VAL A 66 -3.94 8.65 -4.27
C VAL A 66 -3.39 9.19 -5.58
N GLU A 67 -4.17 9.16 -6.67
CA GLU A 67 -3.78 9.65 -8.01
C GLU A 67 -3.28 11.10 -8.03
N LYS A 68 -3.82 11.94 -7.13
CA LYS A 68 -3.41 13.35 -7.02
C LYS A 68 -2.19 13.51 -6.13
N LEU A 69 -2.16 12.81 -4.99
CA LEU A 69 -1.08 12.93 -4.03
C LEU A 69 0.25 12.39 -4.58
N VAL A 70 0.25 11.27 -5.30
CA VAL A 70 1.48 10.69 -5.88
C VAL A 70 2.19 11.62 -6.86
N ARG A 71 1.48 12.60 -7.44
CA ARG A 71 2.06 13.59 -8.36
C ARG A 71 2.78 14.74 -7.63
N LEU A 72 2.52 14.89 -6.33
CA LEU A 72 3.13 15.92 -5.49
C LEU A 72 4.27 15.35 -4.63
N MET A 73 4.32 14.04 -4.43
CA MET A 73 5.35 13.38 -3.64
C MET A 73 6.58 13.06 -4.49
N PRO A 74 7.79 13.16 -3.93
CA PRO A 74 8.99 12.63 -4.58
C PRO A 74 8.93 11.09 -4.62
N PRO A 75 9.52 10.43 -5.63
CA PRO A 75 9.47 8.97 -5.79
C PRO A 75 9.90 8.19 -4.55
N GLU A 76 10.93 8.65 -3.86
CA GLU A 76 11.49 8.02 -2.66
C GLU A 76 10.50 8.04 -1.49
N ALA A 77 9.62 9.06 -1.42
CA ALA A 77 8.60 9.14 -0.39
C ALA A 77 7.42 8.19 -0.64
N LEU A 78 7.27 7.67 -1.86
CA LEU A 78 6.28 6.62 -2.16
C LEU A 78 6.69 5.26 -1.57
N GLU A 79 7.99 5.06 -1.36
CA GLU A 79 8.60 3.84 -0.85
C GLU A 79 8.59 3.75 0.68
N TYR A 80 8.21 4.84 1.36
CA TYR A 80 8.12 4.90 2.80
C TYR A 80 7.26 3.75 3.33
N LYS A 81 7.81 3.02 4.30
CA LYS A 81 7.09 2.03 5.09
C LYS A 81 6.50 2.72 6.32
N ASP A 82 5.35 2.24 6.76
CA ASP A 82 4.83 2.55 8.08
C ASP A 82 5.74 1.93 9.17
N SER A 83 5.57 2.38 10.41
CA SER A 83 6.32 1.86 11.57
C SER A 83 5.53 0.77 12.31
N SER A 84 4.58 0.11 11.64
CA SER A 84 3.92 -1.06 12.21
C SER A 84 4.88 -2.26 12.24
N GLU A 85 4.51 -3.34 12.92
CA GLU A 85 5.25 -4.61 12.92
C GLU A 85 5.26 -5.30 11.55
N ASP A 86 4.41 -4.85 10.62
CA ASP A 86 4.41 -5.35 9.26
C ASP A 86 5.26 -4.46 8.35
N GLY A 87 5.37 -3.16 8.64
CA GLY A 87 6.12 -2.20 7.84
C GLY A 87 5.59 -2.11 6.41
N TYR A 88 4.33 -1.68 6.25
CA TYR A 88 3.69 -1.64 4.94
C TYR A 88 3.99 -0.34 4.19
N THR A 89 4.20 -0.43 2.88
CA THR A 89 4.09 0.73 1.98
C THR A 89 2.63 0.98 1.60
N ALA A 90 2.34 2.13 1.00
CA ALA A 90 1.00 2.42 0.48
C ALA A 90 0.50 1.37 -0.54
N LEU A 91 1.39 0.74 -1.32
CA LEU A 91 1.00 -0.31 -2.27
C LEU A 91 0.61 -1.61 -1.56
N HIS A 92 1.27 -1.97 -0.46
CA HIS A 92 0.83 -3.09 0.39
C HIS A 92 -0.57 -2.83 0.94
N LEU A 93 -0.83 -1.63 1.46
CA LEU A 93 -2.15 -1.26 1.98
C LEU A 93 -3.24 -1.26 0.89
N ALA A 94 -2.92 -0.81 -0.33
CA ALA A 94 -3.84 -0.91 -1.46
C ALA A 94 -4.15 -2.36 -1.83
N ALA A 95 -3.14 -3.25 -1.75
CA ALA A 95 -3.27 -4.69 -1.99
C ALA A 95 -4.16 -5.37 -0.94
N ILE A 96 -4.00 -5.04 0.35
CA ILE A 96 -4.86 -5.51 1.46
C ILE A 96 -6.31 -5.06 1.25
N ALA A 97 -6.51 -3.85 0.73
CA ALA A 97 -7.84 -3.29 0.51
C ALA A 97 -8.47 -3.73 -0.83
N GLY A 98 -7.73 -4.41 -1.72
CA GLY A 98 -8.20 -4.81 -3.05
C GLY A 98 -8.43 -3.64 -4.01
N ILE A 99 -7.81 -2.48 -3.80
CA ILE A 99 -8.13 -1.25 -4.55
C ILE A 99 -7.22 -1.12 -5.77
N THR A 100 -7.54 -1.86 -6.84
CA THR A 100 -6.71 -1.96 -8.06
C THR A 100 -6.42 -0.60 -8.69
N ARG A 101 -7.35 0.35 -8.63
CA ARG A 101 -7.16 1.70 -9.17
C ARG A 101 -6.09 2.51 -8.41
N ALA A 102 -6.03 2.39 -7.09
CA ALA A 102 -4.97 3.01 -6.29
C ALA A 102 -3.61 2.36 -6.59
N ALA A 103 -3.57 1.02 -6.70
CA ALA A 103 -2.36 0.31 -7.09
C ALA A 103 -1.84 0.75 -8.47
N LYS A 104 -2.72 0.88 -9.47
CA LYS A 104 -2.37 1.40 -10.80
C LYS A 104 -1.73 2.79 -10.74
N ALA A 105 -2.27 3.68 -9.90
CA ALA A 105 -1.73 5.02 -9.72
C ALA A 105 -0.34 5.01 -9.08
N LEU A 106 -0.15 4.19 -8.04
CA LEU A 106 1.13 4.02 -7.33
C LEU A 106 2.21 3.44 -8.25
N VAL A 107 1.94 2.31 -8.91
CA VAL A 107 2.90 1.64 -9.81
C VAL A 107 3.27 2.51 -10.99
N LYS A 108 2.33 3.30 -11.53
CA LYS A 108 2.63 4.26 -12.60
C LYS A 108 3.56 5.38 -12.13
N ALA A 109 3.49 5.77 -10.86
CA ALA A 109 4.34 6.81 -10.29
C ALA A 109 5.74 6.26 -9.94
N ASN A 110 5.81 5.05 -9.41
CA ASN A 110 7.06 4.34 -9.14
C ASN A 110 6.82 2.82 -9.25
N SER A 111 7.42 2.18 -10.25
CA SER A 111 7.27 0.73 -10.49
C SER A 111 8.01 -0.13 -9.47
N ASP A 112 9.03 0.42 -8.81
CA ASP A 112 9.89 -0.30 -7.87
C ASP A 112 9.13 -0.66 -6.58
N LEU A 113 8.00 0.04 -6.31
CA LEU A 113 7.05 -0.31 -5.25
C LEU A 113 6.57 -1.77 -5.32
N THR A 114 6.56 -2.38 -6.52
CA THR A 114 6.15 -3.77 -6.72
C THR A 114 7.14 -4.79 -6.14
N GLN A 115 8.38 -4.38 -5.86
CA GLN A 115 9.46 -5.22 -5.35
C GLN A 115 9.75 -4.99 -3.87
N ILE A 116 9.26 -3.88 -3.28
CA ILE A 116 9.50 -3.57 -1.88
C ILE A 116 8.86 -4.64 -1.00
N ARG A 117 9.64 -5.17 -0.07
CA ARG A 117 9.20 -6.17 0.89
C ARG A 117 8.77 -5.50 2.19
N ASP A 118 7.72 -6.03 2.81
CA ASP A 118 7.33 -5.75 4.18
C ASP A 118 8.33 -6.38 5.19
N GLN A 119 8.07 -6.29 6.50
CA GLN A 119 8.94 -6.88 7.54
C GLN A 119 8.90 -8.41 7.57
N LYS A 120 7.87 -9.03 6.98
CA LYS A 120 7.73 -10.49 6.81
C LYS A 120 8.34 -10.97 5.49
N GLY A 121 8.95 -10.08 4.71
CA GLY A 121 9.54 -10.39 3.41
C GLY A 121 8.53 -10.50 2.27
N TRP A 122 7.27 -10.12 2.48
CA TRP A 122 6.22 -10.21 1.47
C TRP A 122 6.21 -8.96 0.59
N VAL A 123 6.01 -9.14 -0.71
CA VAL A 123 5.77 -8.04 -1.64
C VAL A 123 4.25 -7.79 -1.77
N PRO A 124 3.81 -6.65 -2.35
CA PRO A 124 2.38 -6.34 -2.47
C PRO A 124 1.58 -7.43 -3.19
N LEU A 125 2.18 -8.13 -4.16
CA LEU A 125 1.54 -9.25 -4.85
C LEU A 125 1.24 -10.42 -3.90
N SER A 126 2.17 -10.77 -3.00
CA SER A 126 1.98 -11.82 -2.00
C SER A 126 0.82 -11.50 -1.06
N ILE A 127 0.73 -10.24 -0.64
CA ILE A 127 -0.37 -9.73 0.18
C ILE A 127 -1.70 -9.80 -0.58
N ALA A 128 -1.77 -9.30 -1.82
CA ALA A 128 -2.98 -9.38 -2.63
C ALA A 128 -3.47 -10.82 -2.81
N ALA A 129 -2.54 -11.75 -3.05
CA ALA A 129 -2.83 -13.17 -3.21
C ALA A 129 -3.34 -13.77 -1.90
N TYR A 130 -2.73 -13.44 -0.76
CA TYR A 130 -3.17 -13.92 0.56
C TYR A 130 -4.60 -13.48 0.89
N HIS A 131 -4.98 -12.28 0.45
CA HIS A 131 -6.32 -11.71 0.63
C HIS A 131 -7.28 -11.98 -0.56
N ALA A 132 -6.95 -12.89 -1.48
CA ALA A 132 -7.73 -13.16 -2.70
C ALA A 132 -9.06 -13.92 -2.47
N SER A 133 -9.94 -13.34 -1.64
CA SER A 133 -11.27 -13.87 -1.32
C SER A 133 -12.40 -13.19 -2.10
N SER A 134 -12.17 -11.98 -2.63
CA SER A 134 -13.16 -11.22 -3.41
C SER A 134 -12.72 -10.99 -4.86
N ASP A 135 -13.65 -10.61 -5.72
CA ASP A 135 -13.34 -10.34 -7.14
C ASP A 135 -12.43 -9.12 -7.32
N GLU A 136 -12.50 -8.13 -6.43
CA GLU A 136 -11.59 -6.99 -6.40
C GLU A 136 -10.15 -7.43 -6.13
N HIS A 137 -9.94 -8.35 -5.17
CA HIS A 137 -8.61 -8.89 -4.90
C HIS A 137 -8.11 -9.78 -6.04
N LYS A 138 -8.99 -10.55 -6.71
CA LYS A 138 -8.61 -11.28 -7.93
C LYS A 138 -8.17 -10.33 -9.04
N GLU A 139 -8.84 -9.19 -9.23
CA GLU A 139 -8.39 -8.15 -10.17
C GLU A 139 -7.04 -7.58 -9.76
N MET A 140 -6.85 -7.28 -8.47
CA MET A 140 -5.58 -6.80 -7.92
C MET A 140 -4.44 -7.79 -8.19
N VAL A 141 -4.64 -9.07 -7.90
CA VAL A 141 -3.66 -10.14 -8.16
C VAL A 141 -3.32 -10.21 -9.64
N LYS A 142 -4.32 -10.21 -10.53
CA LYS A 142 -4.10 -10.19 -11.98
C LYS A 142 -3.29 -8.98 -12.40
N TYR A 143 -3.62 -7.80 -11.88
CA TYR A 143 -2.88 -6.58 -12.19
C TYR A 143 -1.43 -6.66 -11.71
N LEU A 144 -1.19 -6.95 -10.43
CA LEU A 144 0.15 -7.03 -9.86
C LEU A 144 1.01 -8.10 -10.53
N LEU A 145 0.43 -9.24 -10.92
CA LEU A 145 1.13 -10.26 -11.71
C LEU A 145 1.68 -9.73 -13.03
N THR A 146 1.01 -8.76 -13.66
CA THR A 146 1.47 -8.19 -14.95
C THR A 146 2.55 -7.12 -14.80
N VAL A 147 2.72 -6.54 -13.61
CA VAL A 147 3.63 -5.40 -13.38
C VAL A 147 4.78 -5.72 -12.44
N THR A 148 4.69 -6.77 -11.62
CA THR A 148 5.79 -7.23 -10.77
C THR A 148 6.81 -7.97 -11.65
N ARG A 149 7.99 -7.35 -11.81
CA ARG A 149 9.13 -7.92 -12.54
C ARG A 149 9.68 -9.16 -11.83
N ASP A 150 10.08 -10.18 -12.57
CA ASP A 150 10.94 -11.26 -12.08
C ASP A 150 12.39 -10.87 -12.36
N GLU A 151 13.03 -10.20 -11.40
CA GLU A 151 14.45 -9.83 -11.54
C GLU A 151 15.30 -11.08 -11.29
N SER A 152 15.93 -11.57 -12.36
CA SER A 152 16.40 -12.95 -12.47
C SER A 152 17.90 -13.08 -12.76
N GLN A 153 18.79 -12.35 -12.08
CA GLN A 153 20.23 -12.58 -12.29
C GLN A 153 21.01 -13.12 -11.10
N ASP A 154 20.70 -12.78 -9.85
CA ASP A 154 21.37 -13.41 -8.72
C ASP A 154 20.48 -13.45 -7.48
N SER A 155 20.54 -14.57 -6.75
CA SER A 155 20.44 -14.60 -5.29
C SER A 155 19.07 -14.30 -4.64
N TRP A 156 18.27 -15.32 -4.28
CA TRP A 156 17.21 -15.38 -3.23
C TRP A 156 16.19 -14.22 -3.02
N GLU A 157 16.26 -13.13 -3.76
CA GLU A 157 15.54 -11.86 -3.61
C GLU A 157 14.41 -11.72 -4.62
N SER A 158 14.26 -12.66 -5.56
CA SER A 158 13.08 -12.72 -6.43
C SER A 158 11.84 -13.07 -5.60
N PRO A 159 10.72 -12.34 -5.73
CA PRO A 159 9.45 -12.70 -5.09
C PRO A 159 8.88 -14.04 -5.63
N PHE A 160 9.43 -14.55 -6.73
CA PHE A 160 9.01 -15.78 -7.42
C PHE A 160 9.89 -17.01 -7.14
N ARG A 161 10.95 -16.90 -6.31
CA ARG A 161 11.85 -18.03 -5.98
C ARG A 161 11.96 -18.27 -4.47
N GLY A 162 12.48 -19.44 -4.08
CA GLY A 162 12.58 -19.87 -2.67
C GLY A 162 11.24 -20.24 -2.03
N THR A 163 11.19 -20.32 -0.69
CA THR A 163 9.95 -20.57 0.08
C THR A 163 8.88 -19.53 -0.20
N THR A 164 9.27 -18.27 -0.44
CA THR A 164 8.35 -17.17 -0.78
C THR A 164 7.71 -17.34 -2.15
N GLY A 165 8.48 -17.72 -3.18
CA GLY A 165 7.95 -18.04 -4.50
C GLY A 165 7.03 -19.27 -4.51
N GLY A 166 7.43 -20.32 -3.77
CA GLY A 166 6.59 -21.50 -3.56
C GLY A 166 5.26 -21.16 -2.88
N ASN A 167 5.29 -20.34 -1.83
CA ASN A 167 4.09 -19.83 -1.16
C ASN A 167 3.24 -18.97 -2.10
N LEU A 168 3.85 -18.11 -2.92
CA LEU A 168 3.12 -17.29 -3.87
C LEU A 168 2.37 -18.15 -4.91
N ILE A 169 3.02 -19.18 -5.47
CA ILE A 169 2.37 -20.15 -6.36
C ILE A 169 1.26 -20.90 -5.62
N LEU A 170 1.50 -21.36 -4.39
CA LEU A 170 0.48 -22.06 -3.59
C LEU A 170 -0.75 -21.19 -3.32
N ILE A 171 -0.54 -19.91 -2.98
CA ILE A 171 -1.62 -18.95 -2.72
C ILE A 171 -2.38 -18.60 -4.01
N ILE A 172 -1.68 -18.40 -5.13
CA ILE A 172 -2.32 -18.13 -6.43
C ILE A 172 -3.11 -19.35 -6.93
N THR A 173 -2.56 -20.56 -6.77
CA THR A 173 -3.26 -21.80 -7.17
C THR A 173 -4.45 -22.10 -6.26
N ALA A 174 -4.32 -21.91 -4.95
CA ALA A 174 -5.43 -22.02 -4.01
C ALA A 174 -6.55 -21.01 -4.32
N SER A 175 -6.21 -19.74 -4.55
CA SER A 175 -7.20 -18.70 -4.91
C SER A 175 -7.89 -18.92 -6.26
N SER A 176 -7.24 -19.60 -7.21
CA SER A 176 -7.87 -20.09 -8.45
C SER A 176 -8.86 -21.25 -8.22
N SER A 177 -8.63 -22.05 -7.17
CA SER A 177 -9.41 -23.25 -6.84
C SER A 177 -10.73 -22.94 -6.12
N TYR A 178 -10.79 -21.85 -5.33
CA TYR A 178 -12.00 -21.40 -4.64
C TYR A 178 -13.08 -20.80 -5.58
N GLY A 179 -12.83 -20.76 -6.90
CA GLY A 179 -13.80 -20.28 -7.89
C GLY A 179 -14.77 -21.32 -8.43
N LYS A 180 -14.76 -22.58 -7.96
CA LYS A 180 -15.66 -23.64 -8.46
C LYS A 180 -16.13 -24.60 -7.37
N HIS A 181 -16.99 -24.16 -6.46
CA HIS A 181 -17.89 -25.08 -5.74
C HIS A 181 -19.23 -24.40 -5.42
N SER A 182 -20.04 -24.10 -6.46
CA SER A 182 -21.50 -24.17 -6.31
C SER A 182 -21.88 -25.65 -6.41
N ILE A 183 -21.91 -26.33 -5.27
CA ILE A 183 -22.46 -27.66 -5.16
C ILE A 183 -23.94 -27.46 -4.81
N ASP A 184 -24.80 -27.48 -5.83
CA ASP A 184 -26.23 -27.70 -5.60
C ASP A 184 -26.38 -29.15 -5.12
N PRO A 185 -27.03 -29.40 -3.97
CA PRO A 185 -27.22 -30.75 -3.47
C PRO A 185 -28.34 -31.44 -4.26
N ILE A 186 -28.08 -32.68 -4.68
CA ILE A 186 -29.09 -33.65 -5.14
C ILE A 186 -29.37 -34.60 -3.98
#